data_AF-A0A416WNB5-F1
#
_entry.id   AF-A0A416WNB5-F1
#
_cell.length_a   1.000
_cell.length_b   1.000
_cell.length_c   1.000
_cell.angle_alpha   90.00
_cell.angle_beta   90.00
_cell.angle_gamma   90.00
#
_symmetry.space_group_name_H-M   'P 1'
#
loop_
_entity.id
_entity.type
_entity.pdbx_description
1 polymer ?
#
loop_
_entity_poly.entity_id
_entity_poly.type
_entity_poly.pdbx_seq_one_letter_code
_entity_poly.pdbx_strand_id
1 'polypeptide(L)'
;MCMYCERRTDVKFGWKQPKLPYHSNNISEDRLNGNVLENDKWDGVIHDYQTATPELILICPGYFNGEGVGTIYIPIKYCPECGRKLGK
;
A
#
# COMPACT_ATOMS: atom_id res chain seq x y z
N MET A 1 -8.41 9.27 -13.40
CA MET A 1 -7.04 9.30 -12.88
C MET A 1 -6.96 8.22 -11.79
N CYS A 2 -5.83 7.54 -11.60
CA CYS A 2 -5.78 6.41 -10.67
C CYS A 2 -5.76 6.94 -9.23
N MET A 3 -6.79 6.67 -8.44
CA MET A 3 -6.93 7.20 -7.07
C MET A 3 -5.75 6.85 -6.16
N TYR A 4 -5.10 5.70 -6.35
CA TYR A 4 -3.90 5.30 -5.59
C TYR A 4 -2.61 6.02 -6.02
N CYS A 5 -2.65 6.65 -7.19
CA CYS A 5 -1.59 7.50 -7.70
C CYS A 5 -1.89 8.99 -7.52
N GLU A 6 -3.10 9.33 -7.10
CA GLU A 6 -3.55 10.72 -7.01
C GLU A 6 -2.82 11.44 -5.88
N ARG A 7 -2.19 12.55 -6.25
CA ARG A 7 -1.50 13.41 -5.31
C ARG A 7 -2.55 14.30 -4.66
N ARG A 8 -2.90 13.96 -3.42
CA ARG A 8 -3.78 14.77 -2.59
C ARG A 8 -3.05 16.03 -2.15
N THR A 9 -3.34 17.14 -2.82
CA THR A 9 -2.81 18.48 -2.49
C THR A 9 -3.60 19.17 -1.38
N ASP A 10 -4.76 18.63 -1.02
CA ASP A 10 -5.69 19.12 -0.02
C ASP A 10 -5.30 18.76 1.42
N VAL A 11 -4.35 17.84 1.63
CA VAL A 11 -3.93 17.43 2.97
C VAL A 11 -2.60 18.07 3.36
N LYS A 12 -2.67 19.14 4.16
CA LYS A 12 -1.50 19.88 4.66
C LYS A 12 -0.66 19.09 5.68
N PHE A 13 -1.29 18.20 6.44
CA PHE A 13 -0.66 17.35 7.44
C PHE A 13 -1.34 15.98 7.44
N GLY A 14 -0.77 15.03 6.69
CA GLY A 14 -1.25 13.66 6.65
C GLY A 14 -1.36 13.11 5.23
N TRP A 15 -0.41 12.28 4.83
CA TRP A 15 -0.60 11.45 3.65
C TRP A 15 -1.53 10.29 3.95
N LYS A 16 -2.85 10.55 3.92
CA LYS A 16 -3.85 9.48 3.91
C LYS A 16 -4.02 8.98 2.48
N GLN A 17 -3.23 7.97 2.12
CA GLN A 17 -3.34 7.27 0.85
C GLN A 17 -4.51 6.27 0.90
N PRO A 18 -5.25 6.10 -0.20
CA PRO A 18 -6.31 5.10 -0.25
C PRO A 18 -5.72 3.69 -0.14
N LYS A 19 -6.39 2.84 0.64
CA LYS A 19 -6.06 1.42 0.76
C LYS A 19 -6.30 0.72 -0.56
N LEU A 20 -5.39 -0.17 -0.93
CA LEU A 20 -5.50 -0.92 -2.18
C LEU A 20 -6.68 -1.90 -2.18
N PRO A 21 -7.25 -2.24 -3.35
CA PRO A 21 -8.55 -2.92 -3.42
C PRO A 21 -8.47 -4.41 -3.03
N TYR A 22 -7.26 -4.97 -3.02
CA TYR A 22 -7.02 -6.38 -2.66
C TYR A 22 -7.18 -6.69 -1.16
N HIS A 23 -7.58 -5.71 -0.34
CA HIS A 23 -7.95 -5.87 1.08
C HIS A 23 -9.46 -6.01 1.32
N SER A 24 -10.27 -5.90 0.27
CA SER A 24 -11.71 -6.08 0.40
C SER A 24 -12.08 -7.56 0.33
N ASN A 25 -12.94 -8.01 1.25
CA ASN A 25 -13.38 -9.40 1.47
C ASN A 25 -14.03 -10.10 0.25
N ASN A 26 -13.97 -9.52 -0.95
CA ASN A 26 -14.71 -9.95 -2.14
C ASN A 26 -13.83 -10.33 -3.34
N ILE A 27 -12.53 -10.57 -3.17
CA ILE A 27 -11.68 -10.99 -4.29
C ILE A 27 -10.86 -12.22 -3.88
N SER A 28 -11.38 -13.38 -4.26
CA SER A 28 -10.76 -14.70 -4.16
C SER A 28 -9.62 -14.92 -5.19
N GLU A 29 -9.04 -13.85 -5.75
CA GLU A 29 -8.03 -13.95 -6.81
C GLU A 29 -6.90 -12.90 -6.60
N ASP A 30 -5.76 -13.40 -6.14
CA ASP A 30 -4.40 -13.08 -6.61
C ASP A 30 -3.99 -11.62 -6.77
N ARG A 31 -3.56 -10.93 -5.70
CA ARG A 31 -2.83 -9.64 -5.87
C ARG A 31 -1.62 -9.41 -4.96
N LEU A 32 -1.55 -10.06 -3.81
CA LEU A 32 -0.30 -10.18 -3.04
C LEU A 32 -0.15 -11.61 -2.56
N ASN A 33 1.03 -12.17 -2.75
CA ASN A 33 1.40 -13.45 -2.17
C ASN A 33 2.77 -13.32 -1.55
N GLY A 34 2.95 -13.97 -0.41
CA GLY A 34 4.23 -14.00 0.27
C GLY A 34 4.16 -15.00 1.39
N ASN A 35 5.32 -15.55 1.76
CA ASN A 35 5.42 -16.59 2.79
C ASN A 35 4.89 -16.14 4.17
N VAL A 36 4.65 -14.83 4.35
CA VAL A 36 4.29 -14.17 5.62
C VAL A 36 2.99 -13.37 5.48
N LEU A 37 2.36 -13.35 4.28
CA LEU A 37 1.23 -12.48 3.99
C LEU A 37 -0.09 -13.25 4.05
N GLU A 38 -0.82 -13.08 5.15
CA GLU A 38 -2.24 -13.38 5.27
C GLU A 38 -3.04 -12.18 4.74
N ASN A 39 -3.42 -12.20 3.45
CA ASN A 39 -3.89 -11.01 2.72
C ASN A 39 -5.04 -10.22 3.37
N ASP A 40 -5.86 -10.90 4.17
CA ASP A 40 -6.97 -10.34 4.94
C ASP A 40 -6.52 -9.52 6.16
N LYS A 41 -5.28 -9.70 6.62
CA LYS A 41 -4.73 -9.03 7.81
C LYS A 41 -3.85 -7.81 7.52
N TRP A 42 -3.37 -7.68 6.29
CA TRP A 42 -2.48 -6.60 5.89
C TRP A 42 -3.25 -5.49 5.19
N ASP A 43 -2.91 -4.24 5.45
CA ASP A 43 -3.37 -3.04 4.76
C ASP A 43 -2.23 -2.46 3.92
N GLY A 44 -2.49 -2.18 2.65
CA GLY A 44 -1.51 -1.80 1.64
C GLY A 44 -1.81 -0.44 1.05
N VAL A 45 -0.78 0.42 1.02
CA VAL A 45 -0.88 1.77 0.47
C VAL A 45 0.35 2.11 -0.39
N ILE A 46 0.16 2.96 -1.39
CA ILE A 46 1.25 3.45 -2.25
C ILE A 46 1.67 4.83 -1.78
N HIS A 47 2.95 4.99 -1.47
CA HIS A 47 3.57 6.28 -1.20
C HIS A 47 4.47 6.69 -2.38
N ASP A 48 3.99 7.64 -3.19
CA ASP A 48 4.76 8.24 -4.28
C ASP A 48 5.48 9.52 -3.81
N TYR A 49 6.72 9.37 -3.33
CA TYR A 49 7.43 10.48 -2.70
C TYR A 49 7.91 11.59 -3.63
N GLN A 50 8.03 11.32 -4.93
CA GLN A 50 8.62 12.20 -5.96
C GLN A 50 10.10 12.54 -5.75
N THR A 51 10.49 12.93 -4.54
CA THR A 51 11.86 13.27 -4.15
C THR A 51 12.67 12.05 -3.70
N ALA A 52 12.01 10.92 -3.46
CA ALA A 52 12.60 9.66 -3.04
C ALA A 52 11.92 8.48 -3.76
N THR A 53 12.51 7.30 -3.61
CA THR A 53 11.98 6.05 -4.18
C THR A 53 10.57 5.78 -3.66
N PRO A 54 9.56 5.62 -4.54
CA PRO A 54 8.21 5.27 -4.14
C PRO A 54 8.16 3.91 -3.43
N GLU A 55 7.24 3.77 -2.48
CA GLU A 55 7.10 2.56 -1.65
C GLU A 55 5.66 2.04 -1.67
N LEU A 56 5.52 0.71 -1.72
CA LEU A 56 4.34 0.00 -1.28
C LEU A 56 4.55 -0.36 0.19
N ILE A 57 3.70 0.18 1.06
CA ILE A 57 3.75 -0.09 2.50
C ILE A 57 2.61 -1.02 2.85
N LEU A 58 2.96 -2.16 3.46
CA LEU A 58 2.01 -3.12 4.00
C LEU A 58 2.05 -3.04 5.53
N ILE A 59 0.89 -2.86 6.16
CA ILE A 59 0.74 -2.69 7.62
C ILE A 59 -0.21 -3.77 8.14
N CYS A 60 0.21 -4.57 9.11
CA CYS A 60 -0.62 -5.53 9.82
C CYS A 60 -0.72 -5.15 11.30
N PRO A 61 -1.86 -4.61 11.77
CA PRO A 61 -2.13 -4.45 13.18
C PRO A 61 -2.22 -5.81 13.89
N GLY A 62 -1.87 -5.87 15.18
CA GLY A 62 -1.95 -7.10 15.96
C GLY A 62 -0.89 -8.16 15.58
N TYR A 63 0.15 -7.77 14.85
CA TYR A 63 1.27 -8.64 14.53
C TYR A 63 2.15 -8.87 15.78
N PHE A 64 2.87 -10.00 15.85
CA PHE A 64 3.61 -10.43 17.06
C PHE A 64 2.73 -10.54 18.32
N ASN A 65 1.90 -11.58 18.41
CA ASN A 65 1.03 -11.87 19.57
C ASN A 65 -0.01 -10.79 19.91
N GLY A 66 -0.44 -9.99 18.93
CA GLY A 66 -1.57 -9.06 19.10
C GLY A 66 -1.20 -7.67 19.62
N GLU A 67 0.03 -7.44 20.08
CA GLU A 67 0.43 -6.16 20.68
C GLU A 67 1.21 -5.24 19.72
N GLY A 68 1.69 -5.77 18.59
CA GLY A 68 2.54 -5.05 17.66
C GLY A 68 1.86 -4.65 16.35
N VAL A 69 2.60 -3.89 15.56
CA VAL A 69 2.27 -3.57 14.17
C VAL A 69 3.41 -4.08 13.29
N GLY A 70 3.10 -5.03 12.41
CA GLY A 70 4.02 -5.46 11.36
C GLY A 70 3.99 -4.44 10.23
N THR A 71 5.13 -3.92 9.82
CA THR A 71 5.21 -3.02 8.65
C THR A 71 6.28 -3.50 7.69
N ILE A 72 5.92 -3.65 6.42
CA ILE A 72 6.83 -4.02 5.34
C ILE A 72 6.88 -2.86 4.34
N TYR A 73 8.10 -2.45 4.00
CA TYR A 73 8.38 -1.40 3.02
C TYR A 73 8.95 -2.05 1.76
N ILE A 74 8.24 -1.92 0.64
CA ILE A 74 8.65 -2.49 -0.65
C ILE A 74 8.89 -1.35 -1.62
N PRO A 75 10.14 -1.11 -2.06
CA PRO A 75 10.43 -0.13 -3.09
C PRO A 75 9.76 -0.53 -4.42
N ILE A 76 9.03 0.40 -5.04
CA ILE A 76 8.34 0.17 -6.31
C ILE A 76 8.63 1.29 -7.32
N LYS A 77 8.61 0.94 -8.61
CA LYS A 77 8.79 1.91 -9.72
C LYS A 77 7.50 2.21 -10.46
N TYR A 78 6.52 1.32 -10.36
CA TYR A 78 5.25 1.39 -11.08
C TYR A 78 4.09 1.10 -10.12
N CYS A 79 2.95 1.73 -10.37
CA CYS A 79 1.73 1.46 -9.62
C CYS A 79 1.22 0.05 -9.95
N PRO A 80 1.01 -0.84 -8.96
CA PRO A 80 0.48 -2.17 -9.19
C PRO A 80 -0.95 -2.17 -9.75
N GLU A 81 -1.72 -1.09 -9.54
CA GLU A 81 -3.12 -1.02 -9.97
C GLU A 81 -3.31 -0.46 -11.39
N CYS A 82 -2.44 0.44 -11.85
CA CYS A 82 -2.63 1.10 -13.15
C CYS A 82 -1.37 1.12 -14.05
N GLY A 83 -0.25 0.56 -13.60
CA GLY A 83 1.00 0.52 -14.35
C GLY A 83 1.71 1.88 -14.51
N ARG A 84 1.18 2.98 -13.94
CA ARG A 84 1.80 4.31 -14.01
C ARG A 84 3.19 4.28 -13.37
N LYS A 85 4.19 4.87 -14.03
CA LYS A 85 5.51 5.11 -13.43
C LYS A 85 5.40 6.11 -12.27
N LEU A 86 5.89 5.72 -11.10
CA LEU A 86 5.92 6.52 -9.88
C LEU A 86 7.26 7.26 -9.75
N GLY A 87 7.35 8.24 -8.86
CA GLY A 87 8.57 8.99 -8.57
C GLY A 87 8.93 10.02 -9.64
N LYS A 88 7.95 10.52 -10.38
CA LYS A 88 8.11 11.52 -11.45
C LYS A 88 7.20 12.71 -11.29
#